data_AF-A0A6P6AHB0-F1
#
_entry.id   AF-A0A6P6AHB0-F1
#
_cell.length_a   1.000
_cell.length_b   1.000
_cell.length_c   1.000
_cell.angle_alpha   90.00
_cell.angle_beta   90.00
_cell.angle_gamma   90.00
#
_symmetry.space_group_name_H-M   'P 1'
#
loop_
_entity.id
_entity.type
_entity.pdbx_description
1 polymer ?
#
loop_
_entity_poly.entity_id
_entity_poly.type
_entity_poly.pdbx_seq_one_letter_code
_entity_poly.pdbx_strand_id
1 'polypeptide(L)'
;MKQISVPVALETSPELPFITWQKLAESMKQKYEQPLHYLTHMLLKQWDQSRASTTKNELIKPISNVIHPSKAEATVWVVEEFNRQFASHHYLAELWLSDPNYHDFVDTITPKN
;
A
#
# COMPACT_ATOMS: atom_id res chain seq x y z
N MET A 1 14.81 -1.41 0.40
CA MET A 1 14.19 -0.16 -0.10
C MET A 1 14.59 1.10 0.69
N LYS A 2 15.57 1.03 1.62
CA LYS A 2 15.99 2.16 2.48
C LYS A 2 16.45 3.43 1.75
N GLN A 3 16.99 3.27 0.54
CA GLN A 3 17.54 4.35 -0.27
C GLN A 3 16.49 5.09 -1.12
N ILE A 4 15.26 4.58 -1.19
CA ILE A 4 14.19 5.21 -1.99
C ILE A 4 13.48 6.22 -1.08
N SER A 5 13.60 7.52 -1.39
CA SER A 5 12.91 8.58 -0.67
C SER A 5 11.40 8.52 -0.90
N VAL A 6 10.62 8.73 0.15
CA VAL A 6 9.17 8.90 0.03
C VAL A 6 8.90 10.26 -0.61
N PRO A 7 8.06 10.35 -1.65
CA PRO A 7 7.72 11.62 -2.26
C PRO A 7 6.99 12.51 -1.26
N VAL A 8 7.21 13.82 -1.34
CA VAL A 8 6.36 14.79 -0.65
C VAL A 8 4.97 14.62 -1.23
N ALA A 9 3.98 14.28 -0.40
CA ALA A 9 2.60 14.13 -0.83
C ALA A 9 2.11 15.47 -1.41
N LEU A 10 2.16 15.59 -2.74
CA LEU A 10 1.58 16.70 -3.48
C LEU A 10 0.07 16.62 -3.35
N GLU A 11 -0.62 17.76 -3.41
CA GLU A 11 -2.08 17.80 -3.37
C GLU A 11 -2.65 16.77 -4.36
N THR A 12 -3.28 15.75 -3.80
CA THR A 12 -3.94 14.66 -4.53
C THR A 12 -4.84 15.27 -5.59
N SER A 13 -4.71 14.81 -6.84
CA SER A 13 -5.73 15.10 -7.84
C SER A 13 -7.07 14.58 -7.32
N PRO A 14 -8.15 15.39 -7.25
CA PRO A 14 -9.39 15.05 -6.56
C PRO A 14 -10.19 13.84 -7.09
N GLU A 15 -9.74 13.20 -8.18
CA GLU A 15 -10.68 12.58 -9.13
C GLU A 15 -10.66 11.06 -9.24
N LEU A 16 -9.81 10.33 -8.50
CA LEU A 16 -9.81 8.85 -8.59
C LEU A 16 -10.51 8.21 -7.39
N PRO A 17 -11.78 7.77 -7.53
CA PRO A 17 -12.43 6.96 -6.50
C PRO A 17 -11.76 5.58 -6.44
N PHE A 18 -11.10 5.28 -5.33
CA PHE A 18 -10.49 3.97 -5.08
C PHE A 18 -11.39 3.10 -4.21
N ILE A 19 -11.62 1.87 -4.68
CA ILE A 19 -12.51 0.89 -4.03
C ILE A 19 -11.86 0.22 -2.81
N THR A 20 -10.54 0.02 -2.85
CA THR A 20 -9.73 -0.73 -1.87
C THR A 20 -8.38 -0.06 -1.63
N TRP A 21 -7.71 -0.40 -0.53
CA TRP A 21 -6.39 0.10 -0.18
C TRP A 21 -5.34 -0.41 -1.17
N GLN A 22 -5.49 -1.67 -1.61
CA GLN A 22 -4.64 -2.23 -2.66
C GLN A 22 -4.77 -1.45 -3.99
N LYS A 23 -5.98 -1.05 -4.40
CA LYS A 23 -6.17 -0.21 -5.60
C LYS A 23 -5.59 1.20 -5.45
N LEU A 24 -5.64 1.76 -4.24
CA LEU A 24 -4.95 3.02 -3.95
C LEU A 24 -3.44 2.85 -4.12
N ALA A 25 -2.85 1.79 -3.56
CA ALA A 25 -1.43 1.48 -3.73
C ALA A 25 -1.03 1.30 -5.20
N GLU A 26 -1.81 0.57 -5.99
CA GLU A 26 -1.58 0.45 -7.44
C GLU A 26 -1.57 1.82 -8.13
N SER A 27 -2.55 2.67 -7.84
CA SER A 27 -2.63 4.03 -8.37
C SER A 27 -1.41 4.88 -7.96
N MET A 28 -0.98 4.77 -6.71
CA MET A 28 0.19 5.48 -6.19
C MET A 28 1.48 5.03 -6.88
N LYS A 29 1.68 3.72 -7.04
CA LYS A 29 2.85 3.17 -7.74
C LYS A 29 2.97 3.69 -9.16
N GLN A 30 1.85 3.78 -9.88
CA GLN A 30 1.80 4.33 -11.23
C GLN A 30 2.06 5.84 -11.24
N LYS A 31 1.41 6.59 -10.34
CA LYS A 31 1.53 8.06 -10.25
C LYS A 31 2.94 8.51 -9.90
N TYR A 32 3.59 7.83 -8.96
CA TYR A 32 4.90 8.22 -8.43
C TYR A 32 6.06 7.43 -9.02
N GLU A 33 5.78 6.45 -9.88
CA GLU A 33 6.77 5.54 -10.47
C GLU A 33 7.72 4.91 -9.42
N GLN A 34 7.21 4.65 -8.22
CA GLN A 34 7.96 4.05 -7.11
C GLN A 34 7.32 2.74 -6.66
N PRO A 35 8.14 1.74 -6.26
CA PRO A 35 7.64 0.56 -5.58
C PRO A 35 7.19 0.87 -4.15
N LEU A 36 6.28 0.07 -3.63
CA LEU A 36 5.93 0.03 -2.22
C LEU A 36 6.54 -1.21 -1.55
N HIS A 37 6.82 -1.11 -0.27
CA HIS A 37 7.44 -2.16 0.51
C HIS A 37 6.51 -3.36 0.69
N TYR A 38 7.08 -4.57 0.75
CA TYR A 38 6.35 -5.82 1.00
C TYR A 38 5.39 -5.71 2.20
N LEU A 39 5.90 -5.21 3.34
CA LEU A 39 5.09 -5.01 4.54
C LEU A 39 3.95 -4.00 4.36
N THR A 40 4.14 -3.00 3.49
CA THR A 40 3.07 -2.05 3.16
C THR A 40 1.97 -2.77 2.40
N HIS A 41 2.30 -3.53 1.36
CA HIS A 41 1.32 -4.34 0.63
C HIS A 41 0.55 -5.30 1.54
N MET A 42 1.25 -5.98 2.45
CA MET A 42 0.63 -6.89 3.42
C MET A 42 -0.36 -6.16 4.35
N LEU A 43 -0.01 -4.99 4.86
CA LEU A 43 -0.89 -4.20 5.71
C LEU A 43 -2.14 -3.72 4.95
N LEU A 44 -1.98 -3.23 3.73
CA LEU A 44 -3.10 -2.76 2.91
C LEU A 44 -4.06 -3.90 2.58
N LYS A 45 -3.53 -5.09 2.27
CA LYS A 45 -4.34 -6.32 2.12
C LYS A 45 -5.11 -6.65 3.40
N GLN A 46 -4.47 -6.57 4.57
CA GLN A 46 -5.15 -6.80 5.84
C GLN A 46 -6.27 -5.79 6.11
N TRP A 47 -6.07 -4.51 5.80
CA TRP A 47 -7.11 -3.49 5.92
C TRP A 47 -8.28 -3.70 4.95
N ASP A 48 -8.03 -4.20 3.74
CA ASP A 48 -9.12 -4.57 2.84
C ASP A 48 -9.88 -5.80 3.32
N GLN A 49 -9.18 -6.81 3.82
CA GLN A 49 -9.78 -8.01 4.39
C GLN A 49 -10.60 -7.73 5.65
N SER A 50 -10.18 -6.79 6.50
CA SER A 50 -10.92 -6.40 7.70
C SER A 50 -12.25 -5.70 7.39
N ARG A 51 -12.45 -5.26 6.15
CA ARG A 51 -13.66 -4.59 5.66
C ARG A 51 -14.65 -5.54 4.99
N ALA A 52 -14.24 -6.76 4.67
CA ALA A 52 -15.13 -7.79 4.17
C ALA A 52 -16.09 -8.18 5.30
N SER A 53 -17.34 -7.71 5.24
CA SER A 53 -18.34 -8.04 6.24
C SER A 53 -18.62 -9.54 6.22
N THR A 54 -18.91 -10.11 7.39
CA THR A 54 -19.43 -11.48 7.57
C THR A 54 -20.80 -11.69 6.90
N THR A 55 -21.40 -10.63 6.35
CA THR A 55 -22.72 -10.62 5.72
C THR A 55 -22.55 -10.61 4.21
N LYS A 56 -22.76 -11.76 3.56
CA LYS A 56 -22.49 -12.07 2.14
C LYS A 56 -23.02 -11.08 1.07
N ASN A 57 -23.75 -10.02 1.44
CA ASN A 57 -24.49 -9.16 0.50
C ASN A 57 -24.18 -7.65 0.60
N GLU A 58 -23.21 -7.19 1.40
CA GLU A 58 -22.82 -5.78 1.40
C GLU A 58 -21.65 -5.52 0.44
N LEU A 59 -21.87 -4.67 -0.58
CA LEU A 59 -20.80 -4.16 -1.43
C LEU A 59 -19.78 -3.40 -0.58
N ILE A 60 -18.49 -3.74 -0.73
CA ILE A 60 -17.38 -2.99 -0.14
C ILE A 60 -17.45 -1.56 -0.67
N LYS A 61 -17.87 -0.62 0.20
CA LYS A 61 -17.94 0.80 -0.15
C LYS A 61 -16.55 1.32 -0.52
N PRO A 62 -16.38 2.23 -1.48
CA PRO A 62 -15.08 2.86 -1.71
C PRO A 62 -14.50 3.49 -0.45
N ILE A 63 -13.17 3.41 -0.26
CA ILE A 63 -12.52 4.03 0.90
C ILE A 63 -12.68 5.55 0.83
N SER A 64 -12.68 6.11 -0.38
CA SER A 64 -12.94 7.53 -0.63
C SER A 64 -14.27 8.04 -0.06
N ASN A 65 -15.23 7.16 0.22
CA ASN A 65 -16.50 7.54 0.84
C ASN A 65 -16.39 7.78 2.35
N VAL A 66 -15.32 7.29 2.99
CA VAL A 66 -15.10 7.39 4.44
C VAL A 66 -13.88 8.26 4.75
N ILE A 67 -12.81 8.13 3.97
CA ILE A 67 -11.55 8.82 4.16
C ILE A 67 -11.26 9.66 2.92
N HIS A 68 -11.01 10.95 3.12
CA HIS A 68 -10.62 11.85 2.03
C HIS A 68 -9.38 11.29 1.29
N PRO A 69 -9.33 11.30 -0.05
CA PRO A 69 -8.22 10.73 -0.83
C PRO A 69 -6.84 11.17 -0.35
N SER A 70 -6.66 12.48 -0.06
CA SER A 70 -5.36 12.98 0.44
C SER A 70 -4.93 12.38 1.76
N LYS A 71 -5.87 12.11 2.67
CA LYS A 71 -5.56 11.49 3.96
C LYS A 71 -5.20 10.03 3.78
N ALA A 72 -5.90 9.33 2.87
CA ALA A 72 -5.60 7.94 2.56
C ALA A 72 -4.20 7.81 1.93
N GLU A 73 -3.88 8.65 0.95
CA GLU A 73 -2.56 8.68 0.30
C GLU A 73 -1.45 9.00 1.31
N ALA A 74 -1.64 10.04 2.14
CA ALA A 74 -0.69 10.39 3.19
C ALA A 74 -0.47 9.25 4.20
N THR A 75 -1.54 8.52 4.55
CA THR A 75 -1.46 7.36 5.45
C THR A 75 -0.58 6.26 4.86
N VAL A 76 -0.75 5.95 3.57
CA VAL A 76 0.09 4.96 2.88
C VAL A 76 1.55 5.41 2.87
N TRP A 77 1.83 6.69 2.61
CA TRP A 77 3.20 7.21 2.62
C TRP A 77 3.88 7.17 4.00
N VAL A 78 3.15 7.48 5.08
CA VAL A 78 3.68 7.36 6.45
C VAL A 78 4.05 5.91 6.79
N VAL A 79 3.17 4.97 6.45
CA VAL A 79 3.44 3.53 6.64
C VAL A 79 4.63 3.09 5.79
N GLU A 80 4.68 3.52 4.53
CA GLU A 80 5.76 3.18 3.61
C GLU A 80 7.11 3.71 4.10
N GLU A 81 7.16 4.96 4.58
CA GLU A 81 8.37 5.53 5.16
C GLU A 81 8.86 4.72 6.34
N PHE A 82 7.95 4.37 7.27
CA PHE A 82 8.26 3.53 8.41
C PHE A 82 8.83 2.18 7.95
N ASN A 83 8.14 1.49 7.04
CA ASN A 83 8.56 0.18 6.56
C ASN A 83 9.91 0.23 5.82
N ARG A 84 10.16 1.27 5.01
CA ARG A 84 11.44 1.45 4.33
C ARG A 84 12.59 1.58 5.31
N GLN A 85 12.42 2.31 6.42
CA GLN A 85 13.50 2.61 7.36
C GLN A 85 13.70 1.53 8.43
N PHE A 86 12.61 1.00 8.97
CA PHE A 86 12.64 0.18 10.19
C PHE A 86 12.54 -1.33 9.95
N ALA A 87 12.12 -1.78 8.76
CA ALA A 87 12.01 -3.22 8.49
C ALA A 87 13.37 -3.93 8.61
N SER A 88 13.40 -4.99 9.41
CA SER A 88 14.54 -5.90 9.53
C SER A 88 14.54 -6.92 8.40
N HIS A 89 15.70 -7.14 7.78
CA HIS A 89 15.84 -8.18 6.74
C HIS A 89 15.66 -9.59 7.30
N HIS A 90 16.02 -9.83 8.56
CA HIS A 90 15.76 -11.12 9.23
C HIS A 90 14.27 -11.41 9.33
N TYR A 91 13.51 -10.41 9.79
CA TYR A 91 12.05 -10.54 9.91
C TYR A 91 11.39 -10.74 8.54
N LEU A 92 11.86 -10.05 7.50
CA LEU A 92 11.36 -10.26 6.13
C LEU A 92 11.64 -11.68 5.63
N ALA A 93 12.84 -12.20 5.89
CA ALA A 93 13.19 -13.56 5.49
C ALA A 93 12.28 -14.61 6.18
N GLU A 94 12.00 -14.45 7.47
CA GLU A 94 11.07 -15.34 8.21
C GLU A 94 9.65 -15.31 7.63
N LEU A 95 9.16 -14.12 7.27
CA LEU A 95 7.86 -13.98 6.61
C LEU A 95 7.85 -14.66 5.24
N TRP A 96 8.88 -14.44 4.42
CA TRP A 96 8.96 -15.03 3.08
C TRP A 96 9.13 -16.54 3.09
N LEU A 97 9.84 -17.10 4.07
CA LEU A 97 9.90 -18.55 4.28
C LEU A 97 8.54 -19.15 4.64
N SER A 98 7.67 -18.36 5.28
CA SER A 98 6.34 -18.78 5.71
C SER A 98 5.25 -18.55 4.65
N ASP A 99 5.52 -17.73 3.64
CA ASP A 99 4.58 -17.36 2.58
C ASP A 99 5.13 -17.75 1.19
N PRO A 100 4.71 -18.88 0.60
CA PRO A 100 5.21 -19.32 -0.70
C PRO A 100 4.86 -18.34 -1.84
N ASN A 101 3.90 -17.43 -1.64
CA ASN A 101 3.47 -16.45 -2.63
C ASN A 101 3.97 -15.04 -2.31
N TYR A 102 5.01 -14.88 -1.48
CA TYR A 102 5.50 -13.56 -1.07
C TYR A 102 5.90 -12.67 -2.27
N HIS A 103 6.34 -13.29 -3.36
CA HIS A 103 6.71 -12.61 -4.61
C HIS A 103 5.56 -11.78 -5.21
N ASP A 104 4.31 -12.14 -4.97
CA ASP A 104 3.13 -11.39 -5.46
C ASP A 104 3.05 -9.99 -4.83
N PHE A 105 3.75 -9.76 -3.71
CA PHE A 105 3.77 -8.51 -2.96
C PHE A 105 5.13 -7.78 -3.05
N VAL A 106 6.03 -8.24 -3.92
CA VAL A 106 7.31 -7.57 -4.21
C VAL A 106 7.21 -6.89 -5.56
N ASP A 107 7.17 -5.55 -5.54
CA ASP A 107 7.07 -4.76 -6.77
C ASP A 107 8.34 -4.85 -7.63
N THR A 108 8.15 -4.92 -8.95
CA THR A 108 9.23 -4.92 -9.95
C THR A 108 9.56 -3.53 -10.51
N ILE A 109 8.85 -2.51 -10.06
CA ILE A 109 9.05 -1.11 -10.50
C ILE A 109 10.43 -0.64 -10.02
N THR A 110 11.24 -0.18 -10.96
CA THR A 110 12.52 0.47 -10.66
C THR A 110 12.30 1.99 -10.64
N PRO A 111 12.54 2.68 -9.51
CA PRO A 111 12.43 4.14 -9.46
C PRO A 111 13.34 4.78 -10.49
N LYS A 112 12.86 5.83 -11.19
CA LYS A 112 13.74 6.70 -11.96
C LYS A 112 14.47 7.64 -11.00
N ASN A 113 15.80 7.71 -11.15
CA ASN A 113 16.68 8.57 -10.35
C ASN A 113 16.28 10.05 -10.44
#